data_AF-A0A375EDZ8-F1
#
_entry.id   AF-A0A375EDZ8-F1
#
_cell.length_a   1.000
_cell.length_b   1.000
_cell.length_c   1.000
_cell.angle_alpha   90.00
_cell.angle_beta   90.00
_cell.angle_gamma   90.00
#
_symmetry.space_group_name_H-M   'P 1'
#
loop_
_entity.id
_entity.type
_entity.pdbx_description
1 polymer ?
#
loop_
_entity_poly.entity_id
_entity_poly.type
_entity_poly.pdbx_seq_one_letter_code
_entity_poly.pdbx_strand_id
1 'polypeptide(L)'
;MACFDDARSIRRRARNGYKEFASRRSNTVYLYSNATHLFLPLRATHDRLRRKNVALVSLLTAPPQPHGGSAMCSNLLKVARKTARAKQKAMDSIHAKVPRETVGRETTNRFRMQFQAAAFAALEILSGKEVDRVYCDYHDDFVVRRSVNGSVEYHFFQVKTKGRLNQQWKVDEIFSLKKNGNLDTQEKLSAIRDSIAGKLFVHTIEFGVQCKEVTVLSNVHFHDDVYEVQQHLSAGQSNRAYIARFIEKFSEIFSPGSPLTGDQLKAAWSKLSLLQVSHLGETLEPFTDAARNAIWRHSEIDLQKHEIDEIANSLVSLVELKSCSPISNLSKEKIELATGIGLDDLLKVLSISTTVYKNLLDGGDPAAIKVASILQRKLKNAGASESMIETASRAKVSWDVWLRTARHTFPEFDLELLLTEIDTRCKAWILSGGVLSDLGTKIDELLTTALAKKFQPLDVDLLLGGFCASIVRRASR
;
A
#
# COMPACT_ATOMS: atom_id res chain seq x y z
N MET A 1 -49.73 -14.20 -1.94
CA MET A 1 -49.81 -12.99 -1.10
C MET A 1 -48.41 -12.69 -0.58
N ALA A 2 -47.82 -11.50 -0.70
CA ALA A 2 -48.09 -10.30 -1.51
C ALA A 2 -46.82 -9.38 -1.41
N CYS A 3 -46.41 -8.51 -2.34
CA CYS A 3 -46.86 -8.14 -3.70
C CYS A 3 -45.63 -8.14 -4.66
N PHE A 4 -45.83 -7.91 -5.96
CA PHE A 4 -44.75 -7.52 -6.89
C PHE A 4 -45.28 -6.64 -8.05
N ASP A 5 -45.97 -5.55 -7.69
CA ASP A 5 -46.45 -4.54 -8.63
C ASP A 5 -45.43 -3.39 -8.79
N ASP A 6 -44.45 -3.55 -9.69
CA ASP A 6 -44.03 -2.48 -10.60
C ASP A 6 -43.13 -3.05 -11.73
N ALA A 7 -43.73 -3.35 -12.88
CA ALA A 7 -43.02 -3.90 -14.04
C ALA A 7 -43.24 -3.04 -15.28
N ARG A 8 -42.66 -1.83 -15.30
CA ARG A 8 -42.69 -0.94 -16.48
C ARG A 8 -41.98 -1.59 -17.68
N SER A 9 -42.74 -1.86 -18.74
CA SER A 9 -42.24 -2.64 -19.88
C SER A 9 -41.22 -1.84 -20.72
N ILE A 10 -40.00 -2.34 -20.86
CA ILE A 10 -39.06 -1.90 -21.89
C ILE A 10 -39.20 -2.83 -23.10
N ARG A 11 -40.00 -2.42 -24.10
CA ARG A 11 -40.12 -3.15 -25.37
C ARG A 11 -38.94 -2.82 -26.29
N ARG A 12 -37.96 -3.73 -26.39
CA ARG A 12 -37.05 -3.80 -27.56
C ARG A 12 -37.36 -5.07 -28.36
N ARG A 13 -37.53 -4.93 -29.69
CA ARG A 13 -37.76 -6.06 -30.61
C ARG A 13 -36.46 -6.87 -30.76
N ALA A 14 -36.39 -8.05 -30.16
CA ALA A 14 -35.43 -9.07 -30.53
C ALA A 14 -35.96 -9.87 -31.73
N ARG A 15 -35.15 -10.03 -32.79
CA ARG A 15 -35.32 -11.14 -33.74
C ARG A 15 -34.79 -12.40 -33.04
N ASN A 16 -35.49 -13.53 -33.20
CA ASN A 16 -35.22 -14.83 -32.58
C ASN A 16 -35.67 -14.98 -31.10
N GLY A 17 -36.98 -15.08 -30.88
CA GLY A 17 -37.59 -16.01 -29.91
C GLY A 17 -37.53 -15.75 -28.39
N TYR A 18 -36.57 -14.97 -27.89
CA TYR A 18 -36.33 -14.83 -26.44
C TYR A 18 -36.67 -13.43 -25.90
N LYS A 19 -37.05 -13.37 -24.61
CA LYS A 19 -37.24 -12.14 -23.83
C LYS A 19 -36.28 -12.17 -22.63
N GLU A 20 -35.48 -11.13 -22.48
CA GLU A 20 -34.65 -10.93 -21.28
C GLU A 20 -35.41 -10.15 -20.21
N PHE A 21 -35.20 -10.51 -18.95
CA PHE A 21 -35.65 -9.77 -17.78
C PHE A 21 -34.50 -9.61 -16.80
N ALA A 22 -34.33 -8.41 -16.25
CA ALA A 22 -33.28 -8.08 -15.28
C ALA A 22 -33.91 -7.58 -13.96
N SER A 23 -33.48 -8.15 -12.84
CA SER A 23 -33.86 -7.70 -11.49
C SER A 23 -32.79 -6.78 -10.92
N ARG A 24 -33.19 -5.66 -10.30
CA ARG A 24 -32.26 -4.67 -9.72
C ARG A 24 -31.67 -5.03 -8.35
N ARG A 25 -31.97 -6.20 -7.78
CA ARG A 25 -31.48 -6.62 -6.44
C ARG A 25 -30.53 -7.82 -6.43
N SER A 26 -30.19 -8.40 -7.59
CA SER A 26 -29.12 -9.39 -7.70
C SER A 26 -28.50 -9.36 -9.10
N ASN A 27 -27.16 -9.46 -9.20
CA ASN A 27 -26.43 -9.52 -10.47
C ASN A 27 -26.54 -10.93 -11.12
N THR A 28 -27.77 -11.37 -11.38
CA THR A 28 -28.07 -12.66 -12.01
C THR A 28 -29.06 -12.46 -13.15
N VAL A 29 -28.62 -12.75 -14.37
CA VAL A 29 -29.48 -12.74 -15.56
C VAL A 29 -30.16 -14.11 -15.69
N TYR A 30 -31.46 -14.11 -15.97
CA TYR A 30 -32.24 -15.33 -16.18
C TYR A 30 -32.76 -15.39 -17.62
N LEU A 31 -32.61 -16.54 -18.27
CA LEU A 31 -33.28 -16.85 -19.53
C LEU A 31 -34.58 -17.60 -19.26
N TYR A 32 -35.67 -17.15 -19.89
CA TYR A 32 -36.97 -17.82 -19.85
C TYR A 32 -37.19 -18.64 -21.13
N SER A 33 -37.54 -19.91 -20.98
CA SER A 33 -37.85 -20.81 -22.09
C SER A 33 -39.37 -20.94 -22.28
N ASN A 34 -39.89 -20.50 -23.42
CA ASN A 34 -41.29 -20.70 -23.79
C ASN A 34 -41.66 -22.18 -24.03
N ALA A 35 -40.70 -23.06 -24.28
CA ALA A 35 -40.96 -24.48 -24.53
C ALA A 35 -41.06 -25.33 -23.25
N THR A 36 -40.53 -24.82 -22.13
CA THR A 36 -40.43 -25.57 -20.86
C THR A 36 -40.91 -24.78 -19.64
N HIS A 37 -41.34 -23.53 -19.81
CA HIS A 37 -41.84 -22.63 -18.75
C HIS A 37 -40.91 -22.44 -17.54
N LEU A 38 -39.60 -22.64 -17.75
CA LEU A 38 -38.57 -22.56 -16.71
C LEU A 38 -37.65 -21.35 -16.90
N PHE A 39 -37.17 -20.80 -15.78
CA PHE A 39 -36.15 -19.76 -15.72
C PHE A 39 -34.79 -20.39 -15.37
N LEU A 40 -33.78 -20.18 -16.22
CA LEU A 40 -32.42 -20.69 -16.02
C LEU A 40 -31.46 -19.53 -15.70
N PRO A 41 -30.70 -19.58 -14.58
CA PRO A 41 -29.70 -18.57 -14.25
C PRO A 41 -28.43 -18.70 -15.10
N LEU A 42 -28.01 -17.62 -15.74
CA LEU A 42 -26.70 -17.52 -16.40
C LEU A 42 -25.60 -17.32 -15.35
N ARG A 43 -24.92 -18.40 -14.95
CA ARG A 43 -23.63 -18.30 -14.25
C ARG A 43 -22.51 -18.07 -15.26
N ALA A 44 -21.87 -16.91 -15.19
CA ALA A 44 -20.71 -16.61 -16.00
C ALA A 44 -19.49 -17.41 -15.52
N THR A 45 -19.09 -18.43 -16.29
CA THR A 45 -17.78 -19.09 -16.15
C THR A 45 -17.07 -19.10 -17.49
N HIS A 46 -16.18 -18.14 -17.69
CA HIS A 46 -15.35 -18.00 -18.88
C HIS A 46 -14.07 -18.85 -18.70
N ASP A 47 -14.14 -20.13 -19.09
CA ASP A 47 -13.02 -21.01 -19.54
C ASP A 47 -13.30 -22.49 -19.22
N ARG A 48 -13.86 -23.22 -20.20
CA ARG A 48 -13.65 -24.69 -20.35
C ARG A 48 -14.07 -25.30 -21.70
N LEU A 49 -13.86 -24.60 -22.82
CA LEU A 49 -14.05 -25.17 -24.17
C LEU A 49 -12.90 -24.84 -25.14
N ARG A 50 -11.68 -25.29 -24.81
CA ARG A 50 -10.61 -25.57 -25.79
C ARG A 50 -9.91 -26.88 -25.43
N ARG A 51 -9.69 -27.73 -26.44
CA ARG A 51 -9.23 -29.16 -26.39
C ARG A 51 -10.35 -30.10 -25.90
N LYS A 52 -10.93 -30.97 -26.74
CA LYS A 52 -10.26 -32.05 -27.49
C LYS A 52 -10.91 -32.33 -28.85
N ASN A 53 -10.09 -32.77 -29.81
CA ASN A 53 -10.57 -33.42 -31.04
C ASN A 53 -11.10 -34.82 -30.71
N VAL A 54 -12.29 -35.17 -31.19
CA VAL A 54 -12.66 -36.54 -31.58
C VAL A 54 -13.58 -36.41 -32.81
N ALA A 55 -13.27 -37.13 -33.87
CA ALA A 55 -14.14 -37.23 -35.04
C ALA A 55 -15.20 -38.32 -34.83
N LEU A 56 -16.43 -38.09 -35.30
CA LEU A 56 -17.31 -39.18 -35.73
C LEU A 56 -18.21 -38.74 -36.88
N VAL A 57 -18.66 -39.72 -37.66
CA VAL A 57 -19.12 -39.59 -39.05
C VAL A 57 -20.61 -39.94 -39.14
N SER A 58 -21.36 -39.14 -39.94
CA SER A 58 -22.68 -39.39 -40.56
C SER A 58 -23.85 -39.80 -39.62
N LEU A 59 -25.14 -39.55 -39.94
CA LEU A 59 -25.91 -40.02 -41.09
C LEU A 59 -27.33 -39.40 -41.09
N LEU A 60 -28.07 -39.50 -42.22
CA LEU A 60 -29.51 -39.22 -42.42
C LEU A 60 -29.94 -37.73 -42.38
N THR A 61 -30.78 -37.18 -43.28
CA THR A 61 -31.48 -37.69 -44.50
C THR A 61 -31.54 -36.59 -45.58
N ALA A 62 -31.64 -36.99 -46.86
CA ALA A 62 -32.03 -36.12 -47.98
C ALA A 62 -33.51 -36.31 -48.35
N PRO A 63 -34.13 -35.36 -49.07
CA PRO A 63 -34.96 -35.70 -50.23
C PRO A 63 -34.66 -34.74 -51.44
N PRO A 64 -35.28 -34.83 -52.63
CA PRO A 64 -34.54 -35.21 -53.84
C PRO A 64 -34.43 -34.11 -54.91
N GLN A 65 -33.60 -34.35 -55.94
CA GLN A 65 -33.62 -33.56 -57.19
C GLN A 65 -34.78 -33.99 -58.11
N PRO A 66 -35.09 -33.18 -59.16
CA PRO A 66 -34.62 -33.61 -60.48
C PRO A 66 -34.17 -32.51 -61.47
N HIS A 67 -33.07 -32.81 -62.18
CA HIS A 67 -32.81 -32.68 -63.63
C HIS A 67 -32.89 -31.34 -64.42
N GLY A 68 -31.96 -31.23 -65.38
CA GLY A 68 -31.94 -30.26 -66.49
C GLY A 68 -30.91 -29.13 -66.29
N GLY A 69 -29.90 -28.92 -67.12
CA GLY A 69 -29.57 -29.55 -68.41
C GLY A 69 -28.89 -28.55 -69.35
N SER A 70 -27.56 -28.39 -69.22
CA SER A 70 -26.60 -27.73 -70.12
C SER A 70 -27.10 -26.85 -71.29
N ALA A 71 -26.67 -25.58 -71.34
CA ALA A 71 -25.71 -25.12 -72.37
C ALA A 71 -25.29 -23.63 -72.23
N MET A 72 -24.11 -23.35 -72.79
CA MET A 72 -23.45 -22.04 -72.96
C MET A 72 -24.35 -20.88 -73.42
N CYS A 73 -24.31 -19.73 -72.71
CA CYS A 73 -23.92 -18.42 -73.25
C CYS A 73 -24.00 -17.31 -72.18
N SER A 74 -22.93 -16.49 -72.02
CA SER A 74 -22.92 -15.10 -71.47
C SER A 74 -21.56 -14.62 -70.89
N ASN A 75 -20.44 -15.26 -71.23
CA ASN A 75 -19.09 -14.91 -70.71
C ASN A 75 -18.50 -13.55 -71.18
N LEU A 76 -19.29 -12.66 -71.80
CA LEU A 76 -18.81 -11.44 -72.47
C LEU A 76 -19.37 -10.11 -71.94
N LEU A 77 -20.28 -10.10 -70.95
CA LEU A 77 -20.98 -8.87 -70.51
C LEU A 77 -20.87 -8.51 -69.02
N LYS A 78 -19.95 -9.12 -68.27
CA LYS A 78 -19.60 -8.70 -66.89
C LYS A 78 -18.13 -8.26 -66.70
N VAL A 79 -17.41 -8.07 -67.80
CA VAL A 79 -16.06 -7.46 -67.79
C VAL A 79 -16.12 -5.94 -67.54
N ALA A 80 -17.24 -5.29 -67.89
CA ALA A 80 -17.44 -3.83 -67.79
C ALA A 80 -17.94 -3.31 -66.42
N ARG A 81 -17.66 -4.02 -65.31
CA ARG A 81 -17.80 -3.50 -63.93
C ARG A 81 -16.53 -3.76 -63.10
N LYS A 82 -15.37 -3.76 -63.76
CA LYS A 82 -14.05 -4.06 -63.17
C LYS A 82 -13.15 -2.82 -63.00
N THR A 83 -13.77 -1.65 -62.82
CA THR A 83 -13.14 -0.39 -62.42
C THR A 83 -14.12 0.38 -61.52
N ALA A 84 -13.60 1.22 -60.62
CA ALA A 84 -14.36 2.03 -59.66
C ALA A 84 -15.23 1.26 -58.64
N ARG A 85 -14.60 0.35 -57.87
CA ARG A 85 -14.94 0.24 -56.44
C ARG A 85 -13.68 0.05 -55.61
N ALA A 86 -13.00 1.17 -55.35
CA ALA A 86 -11.98 1.22 -54.32
C ALA A 86 -12.60 0.65 -53.02
N LYS A 87 -12.03 -0.45 -52.52
CA LYS A 87 -12.38 -0.94 -51.18
C LYS A 87 -11.87 0.09 -50.19
N GLN A 88 -12.71 1.07 -49.87
CA GLN A 88 -12.50 1.95 -48.74
C GLN A 88 -12.54 1.06 -47.51
N LYS A 89 -11.34 0.66 -47.07
CA LYS A 89 -11.14 -0.24 -45.93
C LYS A 89 -11.61 0.54 -44.72
N ALA A 90 -12.85 0.28 -44.28
CA ALA A 90 -13.40 0.86 -43.07
C ALA A 90 -12.36 0.67 -41.97
N MET A 91 -11.87 1.77 -41.39
CA MET A 91 -10.85 1.68 -40.36
C MET A 91 -11.49 0.96 -39.17
N ASP A 92 -10.97 -0.22 -38.85
CA ASP A 92 -11.46 -0.98 -37.69
C ASP A 92 -11.36 -0.07 -36.47
N SER A 93 -12.49 0.10 -35.76
CA SER A 93 -12.53 0.88 -34.51
C SER A 93 -11.43 0.42 -33.56
N ILE A 94 -10.92 1.34 -32.75
CA ILE A 94 -9.87 1.04 -31.75
C ILE A 94 -10.28 -0.12 -30.82
N HIS A 95 -11.57 -0.30 -30.56
CA HIS A 95 -12.12 -1.40 -29.75
C HIS A 95 -12.19 -2.75 -30.47
N ALA A 96 -12.02 -2.79 -31.79
CA ALA A 96 -12.04 -4.01 -32.60
C ALA A 96 -10.65 -4.61 -32.84
N LYS A 97 -9.59 -3.94 -32.34
CA LYS A 97 -8.21 -4.44 -32.37
C LYS A 97 -7.74 -4.76 -30.97
N VAL A 98 -7.15 -5.95 -30.81
CA VAL A 98 -6.40 -6.28 -29.58
C VAL A 98 -5.31 -5.22 -29.40
N PRO A 99 -5.16 -4.62 -28.20
CA PRO A 99 -4.11 -3.63 -27.94
C PRO A 99 -2.74 -4.18 -28.35
N ARG A 100 -1.98 -3.40 -29.12
CA ARG A 100 -0.64 -3.80 -29.57
C ARG A 100 0.36 -3.95 -28.42
N GLU A 101 0.10 -3.27 -27.31
CA GLU A 101 1.00 -3.17 -26.18
C GLU A 101 0.22 -3.03 -24.88
N THR A 102 0.39 -3.99 -23.96
CA THR A 102 -0.01 -3.86 -22.54
C THR A 102 1.17 -3.51 -21.64
N VAL A 103 2.40 -3.67 -22.13
CA VAL A 103 3.65 -3.52 -21.37
C VAL A 103 3.71 -2.18 -20.64
N GLY A 104 3.44 -1.05 -21.31
CA GLY A 104 3.40 0.27 -20.66
C GLY A 104 2.44 0.35 -19.46
N ARG A 105 1.25 -0.27 -19.55
CA ARG A 105 0.27 -0.29 -18.45
C ARG A 105 0.72 -1.19 -17.30
N GLU A 106 1.27 -2.36 -17.63
CA GLU A 106 1.85 -3.28 -16.64
C GLU A 106 3.04 -2.64 -15.91
N THR A 107 3.86 -1.86 -16.61
CA THR A 107 4.98 -1.10 -16.05
C THR A 107 4.50 -0.01 -15.10
N THR A 108 3.51 0.82 -15.48
CA THR A 108 2.92 1.83 -14.57
C THR A 108 2.34 1.18 -13.30
N ASN A 109 1.66 0.04 -13.43
CA ASN A 109 1.13 -0.68 -12.25
C ASN A 109 2.25 -1.17 -11.31
N ARG A 110 3.40 -1.59 -11.83
CA ARG A 110 4.56 -2.02 -11.02
C ARG A 110 5.16 -0.85 -10.25
N PHE A 111 5.41 0.29 -10.89
CA PHE A 111 5.89 1.50 -10.22
C PHE A 111 4.92 1.95 -9.13
N ARG A 112 3.60 1.92 -9.39
CA ARG A 112 2.61 2.29 -8.36
C ARG A 112 2.61 1.34 -7.16
N MET A 113 2.87 0.04 -7.35
CA MET A 113 3.06 -0.91 -6.24
C MET A 113 4.39 -0.70 -5.51
N GLN A 114 5.46 -0.28 -6.19
CA GLN A 114 6.69 0.16 -5.52
C GLN A 114 6.43 1.40 -4.64
N PHE A 115 5.67 2.37 -5.14
CA PHE A 115 5.28 3.56 -4.36
C PHE A 115 4.39 3.20 -3.16
N GLN A 116 3.48 2.22 -3.29
CA GLN A 116 2.74 1.66 -2.14
C GLN A 116 3.69 1.05 -1.09
N ALA A 117 4.71 0.30 -1.50
CA ALA A 117 5.67 -0.31 -0.58
C ALA A 117 6.50 0.73 0.18
N ALA A 118 7.05 1.71 -0.53
CA ALA A 118 7.82 2.80 0.08
C ALA A 118 6.94 3.72 0.95
N ALA A 119 5.69 3.99 0.55
CA ALA A 119 4.72 4.72 1.37
C ALA A 119 4.41 3.97 2.67
N PHE A 120 4.25 2.64 2.60
CA PHE A 120 4.00 1.82 3.78
C PHE A 120 5.22 1.81 4.72
N ALA A 121 6.43 1.66 4.19
CA ALA A 121 7.66 1.75 4.97
C ALA A 121 7.86 3.13 5.63
N ALA A 122 7.47 4.22 4.96
CA ALA A 122 7.56 5.56 5.52
C ALA A 122 6.69 5.74 6.78
N LEU A 123 5.57 5.00 6.92
CA LEU A 123 4.75 5.06 8.13
C LEU A 123 5.49 4.60 9.40
N GLU A 124 6.60 3.85 9.29
CA GLU A 124 7.41 3.47 10.44
C GLU A 124 8.13 4.68 11.09
N ILE A 125 8.40 5.76 10.32
CA ILE A 125 8.93 7.04 10.84
C ILE A 125 8.02 7.61 11.93
N LEU A 126 6.70 7.42 11.80
CA LEU A 126 5.73 7.89 12.79
C LEU A 126 5.99 7.26 14.16
N SER A 127 6.61 6.07 14.25
CA SER A 127 6.88 5.45 15.55
C SER A 127 7.85 6.24 16.45
N GLY A 128 8.54 7.25 15.91
CA GLY A 128 9.52 8.06 16.67
C GLY A 128 10.77 7.30 17.09
N LYS A 129 11.06 6.17 16.42
CA LYS A 129 12.20 5.28 16.72
C LYS A 129 13.35 5.51 15.73
N GLU A 130 14.01 4.43 15.32
CA GLU A 130 15.22 4.43 14.51
C GLU A 130 15.00 4.95 13.09
N VAL A 131 13.84 4.68 12.47
CA VAL A 131 13.57 5.06 11.07
C VAL A 131 13.32 6.57 10.96
N ASP A 132 14.16 7.26 10.19
CA ASP A 132 14.12 8.74 10.08
C ASP A 132 13.90 9.27 8.65
N ARG A 133 14.13 8.42 7.64
CA ARG A 133 13.97 8.75 6.22
C ARG A 133 13.64 7.50 5.40
N VAL A 134 12.79 7.67 4.38
CA VAL A 134 12.64 6.69 3.29
C VAL A 134 12.93 7.37 1.96
N TYR A 135 13.76 6.75 1.13
CA TYR A 135 14.04 7.15 -0.24
C TYR A 135 13.41 6.15 -1.20
N CYS A 136 12.94 6.60 -2.37
CA CYS A 136 12.45 5.71 -3.42
C CYS A 136 13.01 6.18 -4.76
N ASP A 137 13.85 5.37 -5.39
CA ASP A 137 14.31 5.62 -6.76
C ASP A 137 13.19 5.23 -7.71
N TYR A 138 12.92 6.05 -8.72
CA TYR A 138 11.90 5.78 -9.73
C TYR A 138 12.10 4.43 -10.45
N HIS A 139 13.33 3.92 -10.54
CA HIS A 139 13.63 2.82 -11.46
C HIS A 139 13.48 1.39 -10.94
N ASP A 140 13.65 1.10 -9.63
CA ASP A 140 13.50 -0.28 -9.13
C ASP A 140 13.49 -0.45 -7.59
N ASP A 141 14.14 0.46 -6.84
CA ASP A 141 14.46 0.26 -5.41
C ASP A 141 13.90 1.35 -4.48
N PHE A 142 13.67 0.99 -3.21
CA PHE A 142 13.50 1.96 -2.12
C PHE A 142 14.44 1.63 -0.96
N VAL A 143 14.82 2.64 -0.19
CA VAL A 143 15.80 2.53 0.91
C VAL A 143 15.24 3.16 2.16
N VAL A 144 15.20 2.39 3.25
CA VAL A 144 14.86 2.87 4.58
C VAL A 144 16.15 3.23 5.30
N ARG A 145 16.26 4.46 5.80
CA ARG A 145 17.37 4.92 6.63
C ARG A 145 16.99 4.83 8.10
N ARG A 146 17.92 4.31 8.90
CA ARG A 146 17.82 4.21 10.35
C ARG A 146 18.95 5.01 11.00
N SER A 147 18.63 5.71 12.07
CA SER A 147 19.59 6.36 12.96
C SER A 147 19.60 5.59 14.29
N VAL A 148 20.65 4.80 14.51
CA VAL A 148 20.79 3.93 15.68
C VAL A 148 22.04 4.34 16.44
N ASN A 149 21.88 4.83 17.68
CA ASN A 149 22.99 5.31 18.52
C ASN A 149 23.91 6.33 17.82
N GLY A 150 23.35 7.21 16.98
CA GLY A 150 24.08 8.21 16.19
C GLY A 150 24.79 7.66 14.94
N SER A 151 24.68 6.35 14.67
CA SER A 151 25.17 5.72 13.43
C SER A 151 24.03 5.59 12.42
N VAL A 152 24.35 5.82 11.14
CA VAL A 152 23.39 5.67 10.04
C VAL A 152 23.50 4.28 9.44
N GLU A 153 22.37 3.56 9.46
CA GLU A 153 22.18 2.27 8.80
C GLU A 153 21.16 2.40 7.65
N TYR A 154 21.31 1.57 6.62
CA TYR A 154 20.46 1.51 5.43
C TYR A 154 19.90 0.11 5.22
N HIS A 155 18.62 0.05 4.90
CA HIS A 155 17.91 -1.18 4.54
C HIS A 155 17.37 -1.02 3.12
N PHE A 156 17.92 -1.78 2.17
CA PHE A 156 17.59 -1.68 0.75
C PHE A 156 16.48 -2.67 0.38
N PHE A 157 15.51 -2.22 -0.41
CA PHE A 157 14.35 -3.01 -0.82
C PHE A 157 14.18 -2.98 -2.34
N GLN A 158 14.18 -4.17 -2.94
CA GLN A 158 13.90 -4.39 -4.36
C GLN A 158 12.49 -4.96 -4.48
N VAL A 159 11.54 -4.17 -4.99
CA VAL A 159 10.11 -4.55 -5.04
C VAL A 159 9.82 -5.29 -6.33
N LYS A 160 9.35 -6.55 -6.24
CA LYS A 160 9.01 -7.37 -7.42
C LYS A 160 7.65 -8.03 -7.26
N THR A 161 6.73 -7.69 -8.16
CA THR A 161 5.32 -8.10 -8.10
C THR A 161 4.92 -9.03 -9.25
N LYS A 162 4.01 -9.98 -8.99
CA LYS A 162 3.33 -10.75 -10.04
C LYS A 162 1.83 -10.43 -10.06
N GLY A 163 1.25 -10.35 -11.26
CA GLY A 163 -0.18 -10.02 -11.44
C GLY A 163 -1.16 -11.13 -11.02
N ARG A 164 -0.68 -12.33 -10.69
CA ARG A 164 -1.52 -13.43 -10.15
C ARG A 164 -0.97 -13.90 -8.81
N LEU A 165 -1.78 -13.79 -7.76
CA LEU A 165 -1.39 -14.10 -6.38
C LEU A 165 -1.00 -15.57 -6.14
N ASN A 166 -1.42 -16.48 -7.02
CA ASN A 166 -1.07 -17.90 -6.95
C ASN A 166 0.23 -18.26 -7.70
N GLN A 167 0.90 -17.29 -8.33
CA GLN A 167 2.25 -17.49 -8.85
C GLN A 167 3.26 -17.38 -7.70
N GLN A 168 4.41 -18.02 -7.87
CA GLN A 168 5.54 -17.90 -6.95
C GLN A 168 6.79 -17.44 -7.72
N TRP A 169 7.72 -16.81 -7.01
CA TRP A 169 9.06 -16.54 -7.52
C TRP A 169 9.96 -17.76 -7.42
N LYS A 170 10.73 -18.03 -8.47
CA LYS A 170 11.69 -19.15 -8.54
C LYS A 170 13.14 -18.69 -8.42
N VAL A 171 14.03 -19.63 -8.15
CA VAL A 171 15.47 -19.40 -7.99
C VAL A 171 16.10 -18.78 -9.24
N ASP A 172 15.69 -19.20 -10.42
CA ASP A 172 16.14 -18.66 -11.71
C ASP A 172 15.58 -17.26 -12.01
N GLU A 173 14.47 -16.85 -11.40
CA GLU A 173 13.95 -15.48 -11.50
C GLU A 173 14.64 -14.53 -10.50
N ILE A 174 14.87 -14.99 -9.26
CA ILE A 174 15.43 -14.15 -8.18
C ILE A 174 16.96 -14.02 -8.27
N PHE A 175 17.66 -15.12 -8.52
CA PHE A 175 19.13 -15.18 -8.49
C PHE A 175 19.77 -15.42 -9.85
N SER A 176 18.99 -15.60 -10.93
CA SER A 176 19.44 -16.14 -12.24
C SER A 176 20.17 -17.49 -12.15
N LEU A 177 20.01 -18.20 -11.01
CA LEU A 177 20.79 -19.38 -10.67
C LEU A 177 20.11 -20.65 -11.18
N LYS A 178 20.73 -21.32 -12.15
CA LYS A 178 20.22 -22.56 -12.74
C LYS A 178 20.63 -23.77 -11.89
N LYS A 179 19.67 -24.65 -11.58
CA LYS A 179 19.94 -25.91 -10.83
C LYS A 179 20.92 -26.84 -11.57
N ASN A 180 20.90 -26.80 -12.91
CA ASN A 180 21.74 -27.62 -13.80
C ASN A 180 22.73 -26.73 -14.57
N GLY A 181 23.96 -27.23 -14.78
CA GLY A 181 25.04 -26.50 -15.46
C GLY A 181 26.01 -25.80 -14.49
N ASN A 182 27.19 -25.40 -14.97
CA ASN A 182 28.26 -24.78 -14.18
C ASN A 182 28.23 -23.24 -14.22
N LEU A 183 28.86 -22.61 -13.22
CA LEU A 183 29.14 -21.16 -13.14
C LEU A 183 30.58 -20.89 -13.59
N ASP A 184 30.82 -21.14 -14.88
CA ASP A 184 32.14 -21.21 -15.53
C ASP A 184 32.35 -20.15 -16.62
N THR A 185 31.33 -19.36 -16.96
CA THR A 185 31.42 -18.27 -17.95
C THR A 185 31.05 -16.93 -17.33
N GLN A 186 31.75 -15.86 -17.75
CA GLN A 186 31.51 -14.50 -17.27
C GLN A 186 30.08 -14.02 -17.53
N GLU A 187 29.46 -14.45 -18.63
CA GLU A 187 28.04 -14.19 -18.92
C GLU A 187 27.10 -14.69 -17.80
N LYS A 188 27.36 -15.88 -17.24
CA LYS A 188 26.56 -16.44 -16.14
C LYS A 188 26.81 -15.72 -14.82
N LEU A 189 28.05 -15.30 -14.57
CA LEU A 189 28.40 -14.53 -13.38
C LEU A 189 27.75 -13.14 -13.43
N SER A 190 27.78 -12.46 -14.58
CA SER A 190 27.03 -11.21 -14.82
C SER A 190 25.54 -11.43 -14.64
N ALA A 191 24.95 -12.47 -15.24
CA ALA A 191 23.52 -12.74 -15.09
C ALA A 191 23.08 -12.94 -13.63
N ILE A 192 23.94 -13.50 -12.76
CA ILE A 192 23.69 -13.58 -11.31
C ILE A 192 23.87 -12.21 -10.64
N ARG A 193 24.92 -11.44 -10.99
CA ARG A 193 25.13 -10.08 -10.49
C ARG A 193 23.99 -9.13 -10.82
N ASP A 194 23.46 -9.23 -12.03
CA ASP A 194 22.40 -8.39 -12.60
C ASP A 194 20.98 -8.89 -12.21
N SER A 195 20.88 -10.01 -11.49
CA SER A 195 19.62 -10.58 -10.99
C SER A 195 18.99 -9.72 -9.88
N ILE A 196 17.73 -10.02 -9.54
CA ILE A 196 16.96 -9.31 -8.50
C ILE A 196 17.70 -9.29 -7.16
N ALA A 197 18.18 -10.45 -6.69
CA ALA A 197 18.99 -10.52 -5.47
C ALA A 197 20.45 -10.09 -5.71
N GLY A 198 20.96 -10.20 -6.94
CA GLY A 198 22.32 -9.79 -7.29
C GLY A 198 22.55 -8.29 -7.11
N LYS A 199 21.66 -7.46 -7.63
CA LYS A 199 21.70 -5.99 -7.44
C LYS A 199 21.72 -5.61 -5.96
N LEU A 200 20.88 -6.25 -5.15
CA LEU A 200 20.86 -6.07 -3.70
C LEU A 200 22.19 -6.47 -3.04
N PHE A 201 22.81 -7.57 -3.45
CA PHE A 201 24.12 -7.97 -2.91
C PHE A 201 25.23 -6.97 -3.23
N VAL A 202 25.17 -6.26 -4.36
CA VAL A 202 26.13 -5.17 -4.66
C VAL A 202 26.11 -4.10 -3.54
N HIS A 203 24.93 -3.70 -3.04
CA HIS A 203 24.84 -2.76 -1.92
C HIS A 203 25.45 -3.29 -0.62
N THR A 204 25.40 -4.60 -0.36
CA THR A 204 26.05 -5.19 0.83
C THR A 204 27.57 -5.04 0.81
N ILE A 205 28.17 -4.91 -0.38
CA ILE A 205 29.60 -4.70 -0.60
C ILE A 205 29.92 -3.20 -0.59
N GLU A 206 29.20 -2.40 -1.38
CA GLU A 206 29.45 -0.96 -1.55
C GLU A 206 29.24 -0.15 -0.27
N PHE A 207 28.17 -0.43 0.48
CA PHE A 207 27.85 0.27 1.73
C PHE A 207 28.38 -0.48 2.97
N GLY A 208 28.95 -1.67 2.80
CA GLY A 208 29.64 -2.44 3.84
C GLY A 208 28.84 -2.54 5.15
N VAL A 209 29.38 -1.99 6.25
CA VAL A 209 28.75 -1.99 7.57
C VAL A 209 27.49 -1.13 7.67
N GLN A 210 27.33 -0.11 6.81
CA GLN A 210 26.13 0.74 6.80
C GLN A 210 24.94 0.06 6.13
N CYS A 211 25.16 -0.90 5.23
CA CYS A 211 24.08 -1.77 4.76
C CYS A 211 23.71 -2.75 5.87
N LYS A 212 22.56 -2.53 6.52
CA LYS A 212 22.04 -3.40 7.58
C LYS A 212 21.40 -4.68 7.04
N GLU A 213 20.59 -4.53 6.01
CA GLU A 213 19.77 -5.60 5.45
C GLU A 213 19.40 -5.27 3.99
N VAL A 214 19.20 -6.30 3.18
CA VAL A 214 18.71 -6.18 1.79
C VAL A 214 17.56 -7.14 1.56
N THR A 215 16.42 -6.64 1.07
CA THR A 215 15.17 -7.40 1.02
C THR A 215 14.58 -7.44 -0.38
N VAL A 216 14.28 -8.64 -0.89
CA VAL A 216 13.35 -8.79 -2.01
C VAL A 216 11.94 -8.78 -1.46
N LEU A 217 11.16 -7.75 -1.80
CA LEU A 217 9.80 -7.54 -1.30
C LEU A 217 8.78 -7.86 -2.40
N SER A 218 7.76 -8.67 -2.10
CA SER A 218 6.80 -9.15 -3.11
C SER A 218 5.36 -9.21 -2.62
N ASN A 219 4.42 -9.02 -3.56
CA ASN A 219 3.00 -9.29 -3.34
C ASN A 219 2.64 -10.80 -3.39
N VAL A 220 3.56 -11.65 -3.83
CA VAL A 220 3.37 -13.11 -3.93
C VAL A 220 4.48 -13.87 -3.21
N HIS A 221 4.22 -15.14 -2.89
CA HIS A 221 5.20 -15.98 -2.19
C HIS A 221 6.42 -16.33 -3.06
N PHE A 222 7.51 -16.65 -2.40
CA PHE A 222 8.67 -17.29 -3.02
C PHE A 222 8.51 -18.81 -2.94
N HIS A 223 9.04 -19.54 -3.92
CA HIS A 223 9.08 -21.00 -3.88
C HIS A 223 10.10 -21.48 -2.84
N ASP A 224 9.88 -22.62 -2.20
CA ASP A 224 10.71 -23.12 -1.09
C ASP A 224 12.21 -23.15 -1.40
N ASP A 225 12.58 -23.56 -2.61
CA ASP A 225 13.97 -23.53 -3.11
C ASP A 225 14.65 -22.14 -3.01
N VAL A 226 13.89 -21.04 -3.02
CA VAL A 226 14.41 -19.67 -2.90
C VAL A 226 14.76 -19.36 -1.44
N TYR A 227 13.92 -19.79 -0.49
CA TYR A 227 14.21 -19.71 0.94
C TYR A 227 15.38 -20.62 1.33
N GLU A 228 15.50 -21.81 0.73
CA GLU A 228 16.67 -22.68 0.93
C GLU A 228 17.97 -22.03 0.42
N VAL A 229 17.94 -21.27 -0.68
CA VAL A 229 19.12 -20.52 -1.14
C VAL A 229 19.51 -19.45 -0.12
N GLN A 230 18.55 -18.68 0.38
CA GLN A 230 18.78 -17.69 1.45
C GLN A 230 19.37 -18.36 2.72
N GLN A 231 18.78 -19.46 3.19
CA GLN A 231 19.21 -20.18 4.39
C GLN A 231 20.65 -20.73 4.25
N HIS A 232 20.97 -21.35 3.12
CA HIS A 232 22.29 -21.91 2.86
C HIS A 232 23.37 -20.84 2.64
N LEU A 233 23.02 -19.69 2.04
CA LEU A 233 23.90 -18.53 1.97
C LEU A 233 24.25 -18.03 3.37
N SER A 234 23.26 -17.78 4.23
CA SER A 234 23.48 -17.36 5.62
C SER A 234 24.28 -18.37 6.44
N ALA A 235 24.17 -19.67 6.13
CA ALA A 235 24.99 -20.72 6.73
C ALA A 235 26.42 -20.82 6.15
N GLY A 236 26.70 -20.15 5.02
CA GLY A 236 27.98 -20.22 4.31
C GLY A 236 28.31 -21.57 3.67
N GLN A 237 27.33 -22.49 3.59
CA GLN A 237 27.53 -23.83 3.02
C GLN A 237 26.21 -24.46 2.54
N SER A 238 26.30 -25.40 1.60
CA SER A 238 25.13 -26.16 1.12
C SER A 238 25.51 -27.57 0.64
N ASN A 239 24.60 -28.52 0.82
CA ASN A 239 24.67 -29.84 0.18
C ASN A 239 24.17 -29.82 -1.28
N ARG A 240 23.53 -28.73 -1.73
CA ARG A 240 23.04 -28.58 -3.11
C ARG A 240 24.13 -27.95 -3.98
N ALA A 241 24.65 -28.71 -4.94
CA ALA A 241 25.78 -28.30 -5.78
C ALA A 241 25.62 -26.93 -6.46
N TYR A 242 24.41 -26.53 -6.87
CA TYR A 242 24.19 -25.21 -7.47
C TYR A 242 24.28 -24.05 -6.47
N ILE A 243 23.92 -24.27 -5.21
CA ILE A 243 24.03 -23.27 -4.14
C ILE A 243 25.48 -23.21 -3.62
N ALA A 244 26.11 -24.38 -3.41
CA ALA A 244 27.51 -24.47 -2.99
C ALA A 244 28.46 -23.70 -3.94
N ARG A 245 28.29 -23.87 -5.27
CA ARG A 245 29.05 -23.12 -6.27
C ARG A 245 28.72 -21.63 -6.29
N PHE A 246 27.50 -21.22 -5.93
CA PHE A 246 27.18 -19.80 -5.81
C PHE A 246 27.88 -19.16 -4.60
N ILE A 247 27.91 -19.85 -3.46
CA ILE A 247 28.66 -19.44 -2.26
C ILE A 247 30.16 -19.32 -2.59
N GLU A 248 30.74 -20.35 -3.22
CA GLU A 248 32.15 -20.37 -3.65
C GLU A 248 32.51 -19.20 -4.59
N LYS A 249 31.63 -18.92 -5.57
CA LYS A 249 31.83 -17.85 -6.56
C LYS A 249 31.40 -16.46 -6.10
N PHE A 250 30.86 -16.31 -4.90
CA PHE A 250 30.24 -15.05 -4.45
C PHE A 250 31.19 -13.84 -4.55
N SER A 251 32.44 -13.98 -4.09
CA SER A 251 33.42 -12.87 -4.16
C SER A 251 33.78 -12.50 -5.60
N GLU A 252 33.83 -13.47 -6.53
CA GLU A 252 34.13 -13.24 -7.95
C GLU A 252 32.99 -12.47 -8.64
N ILE A 253 31.74 -12.79 -8.28
CA ILE A 253 30.53 -12.18 -8.85
C ILE A 253 30.38 -10.72 -8.38
N PHE A 254 30.48 -10.48 -7.06
CA PHE A 254 30.10 -9.19 -6.46
C PHE A 254 31.28 -8.25 -6.17
N SER A 255 32.52 -8.77 -6.06
CA SER A 255 33.72 -7.94 -5.86
C SER A 255 34.88 -8.37 -6.77
N PRO A 256 34.70 -8.31 -8.12
CA PRO A 256 35.74 -8.70 -9.06
C PRO A 256 36.99 -7.83 -8.89
N GLY A 257 38.14 -8.48 -8.71
CA GLY A 257 39.43 -7.82 -8.48
C GLY A 257 39.70 -7.40 -7.03
N SER A 258 38.75 -7.56 -6.10
CA SER A 258 38.92 -7.25 -4.67
C SER A 258 38.39 -8.39 -3.79
N PRO A 259 39.22 -9.42 -3.49
CA PRO A 259 38.80 -10.57 -2.69
C PRO A 259 38.24 -10.16 -1.33
N LEU A 260 37.02 -10.61 -1.01
CA LEU A 260 36.37 -10.38 0.27
C LEU A 260 36.94 -11.33 1.34
N THR A 261 37.14 -10.81 2.55
CA THR A 261 37.51 -11.64 3.71
C THR A 261 36.35 -12.57 4.11
N GLY A 262 36.66 -13.67 4.81
CA GLY A 262 35.66 -14.64 5.25
C GLY A 262 34.55 -14.02 6.12
N ASP A 263 34.85 -12.98 6.90
CA ASP A 263 33.86 -12.31 7.75
C ASP A 263 33.04 -11.26 6.97
N GLN A 264 33.63 -10.59 5.97
CA GLN A 264 32.86 -9.77 5.02
C GLN A 264 31.88 -10.63 4.21
N LEU A 265 32.29 -11.83 3.77
CA LEU A 265 31.42 -12.77 3.07
C LEU A 265 30.22 -13.21 3.94
N LYS A 266 30.48 -13.70 5.17
CA LYS A 266 29.41 -14.05 6.12
C LYS A 266 28.45 -12.89 6.35
N ALA A 267 29.00 -11.69 6.58
CA ALA A 267 28.20 -10.48 6.81
C ALA A 267 27.39 -10.07 5.58
N ALA A 268 27.88 -10.28 4.35
CA ALA A 268 27.11 -10.03 3.13
C ALA A 268 25.98 -11.06 2.95
N TRP A 269 26.28 -12.35 3.17
CA TRP A 269 25.29 -13.43 3.03
C TRP A 269 24.13 -13.32 4.02
N SER A 270 24.42 -13.00 5.29
CA SER A 270 23.40 -12.91 6.34
C SER A 270 22.43 -11.74 6.19
N LYS A 271 22.69 -10.81 5.28
CA LYS A 271 21.87 -9.59 5.06
C LYS A 271 20.69 -9.80 4.13
N LEU A 272 20.63 -10.89 3.36
CA LEU A 272 19.53 -11.13 2.44
C LEU A 272 18.28 -11.61 3.19
N SER A 273 17.15 -10.92 2.98
CA SER A 273 15.83 -11.37 3.37
C SER A 273 14.82 -11.38 2.22
N LEU A 274 13.77 -12.18 2.40
CA LEU A 274 12.68 -12.38 1.43
C LEU A 274 11.36 -12.11 2.14
N LEU A 275 10.65 -11.06 1.73
CA LEU A 275 9.44 -10.60 2.40
C LEU A 275 8.23 -10.65 1.46
N GLN A 276 7.20 -11.40 1.85
CA GLN A 276 5.90 -11.38 1.18
C GLN A 276 4.95 -10.47 1.97
N VAL A 277 4.24 -9.60 1.26
CA VAL A 277 3.26 -8.66 1.82
C VAL A 277 1.92 -8.75 1.08
N SER A 278 0.82 -8.48 1.77
CA SER A 278 -0.53 -8.46 1.21
C SER A 278 -1.02 -7.07 0.80
N HIS A 279 -0.32 -6.01 1.22
CA HIS A 279 -0.73 -4.61 1.03
C HIS A 279 -0.38 -4.01 -0.34
N LEU A 280 0.11 -4.82 -1.28
CA LEU A 280 0.48 -4.39 -2.63
C LEU A 280 -0.50 -4.92 -3.68
N GLY A 281 -1.02 -4.03 -4.54
CA GLY A 281 -1.98 -4.44 -5.56
C GLY A 281 -2.30 -3.43 -6.66
N GLU A 282 -3.04 -3.92 -7.65
CA GLU A 282 -3.57 -3.13 -8.77
C GLU A 282 -4.68 -2.14 -8.36
N THR A 283 -5.30 -2.33 -7.19
CA THR A 283 -6.11 -1.30 -6.50
C THR A 283 -5.33 -0.71 -5.32
N LEU A 284 -5.78 0.44 -4.81
CA LEU A 284 -5.20 1.02 -3.58
C LEU A 284 -5.76 0.35 -2.32
N GLU A 285 -6.89 -0.36 -2.40
CA GLU A 285 -7.63 -0.88 -1.24
C GLU A 285 -6.77 -1.73 -0.27
N PRO A 286 -5.92 -2.68 -0.72
CA PRO A 286 -5.07 -3.46 0.19
C PRO A 286 -4.01 -2.60 0.89
N PHE A 287 -3.55 -1.53 0.21
CA PHE A 287 -2.67 -0.54 0.80
C PHE A 287 -3.43 0.36 1.79
N THR A 288 -4.63 0.86 1.45
CA THR A 288 -5.46 1.67 2.35
C THR A 288 -5.75 0.94 3.65
N ASP A 289 -6.17 -0.32 3.61
CA ASP A 289 -6.49 -1.10 4.81
C ASP A 289 -5.23 -1.33 5.67
N ALA A 290 -4.09 -1.63 5.04
CA ALA A 290 -2.82 -1.80 5.76
C ALA A 290 -2.31 -0.46 6.34
N ALA A 291 -2.39 0.63 5.56
CA ALA A 291 -2.02 1.98 5.98
C ALA A 291 -2.91 2.45 7.13
N ARG A 292 -4.22 2.13 7.14
CA ARG A 292 -5.11 2.40 8.29
C ARG A 292 -4.57 1.75 9.55
N ASN A 293 -4.23 0.46 9.46
CA ASN A 293 -3.73 -0.31 10.59
C ASN A 293 -2.34 0.16 11.03
N ALA A 294 -1.46 0.55 10.11
CA ALA A 294 -0.13 1.07 10.40
C ALA A 294 -0.19 2.48 11.02
N ILE A 295 -0.98 3.39 10.45
CA ILE A 295 -1.25 4.72 11.03
C ILE A 295 -1.86 4.54 12.42
N TRP A 296 -2.91 3.73 12.59
CA TRP A 296 -3.46 3.45 13.91
C TRP A 296 -2.43 2.78 14.85
N ARG A 297 -1.53 1.92 14.37
CA ARG A 297 -0.50 1.30 15.23
C ARG A 297 0.61 2.26 15.65
N HIS A 298 1.00 3.20 14.79
CA HIS A 298 2.13 4.12 15.02
C HIS A 298 1.69 5.48 15.55
N SER A 299 0.41 5.83 15.42
CA SER A 299 -0.14 7.12 15.83
C SER A 299 -1.48 7.03 16.57
N GLU A 300 -2.10 5.85 16.65
CA GLU A 300 -3.41 5.60 17.29
C GLU A 300 -4.55 6.54 16.85
N ILE A 301 -4.40 7.12 15.65
CA ILE A 301 -5.43 7.90 14.97
C ILE A 301 -6.44 6.92 14.38
N ASP A 302 -7.67 6.89 14.93
CA ASP A 302 -8.79 6.34 14.18
C ASP A 302 -9.26 7.35 13.13
N LEU A 303 -9.04 6.97 11.88
CA LEU A 303 -9.45 7.67 10.66
C LEU A 303 -10.75 7.05 10.14
N GLN A 304 -11.71 7.88 9.78
CA GLN A 304 -12.89 7.46 9.02
C GLN A 304 -12.47 6.97 7.63
N LYS A 305 -13.32 6.16 6.98
CA LYS A 305 -12.97 5.53 5.71
C LYS A 305 -12.54 6.54 4.64
N HIS A 306 -13.24 7.67 4.51
CA HIS A 306 -12.88 8.71 3.54
C HIS A 306 -11.56 9.42 3.89
N GLU A 307 -11.31 9.70 5.18
CA GLU A 307 -10.04 10.30 5.65
C GLU A 307 -8.85 9.40 5.30
N ILE A 308 -8.95 8.07 5.52
CA ILE A 308 -7.86 7.15 5.17
C ILE A 308 -7.73 6.94 3.66
N ASP A 309 -8.82 6.95 2.88
CA ASP A 309 -8.74 6.89 1.42
C ASP A 309 -7.96 8.11 0.87
N GLU A 310 -8.24 9.33 1.37
CA GLU A 310 -7.52 10.55 0.99
C GLU A 310 -6.05 10.55 1.43
N ILE A 311 -5.77 10.14 2.67
CA ILE A 311 -4.41 10.00 3.20
C ILE A 311 -3.61 8.95 2.43
N ALA A 312 -4.21 7.79 2.11
CA ALA A 312 -3.55 6.72 1.38
C ALA A 312 -3.15 7.16 -0.04
N ASN A 313 -4.04 7.88 -0.74
CA ASN A 313 -3.69 8.48 -2.04
C ASN A 313 -2.55 9.51 -1.88
N SER A 314 -2.66 10.39 -0.89
CA SER A 314 -1.66 11.44 -0.63
C SER A 314 -0.27 10.90 -0.29
N LEU A 315 -0.19 9.79 0.46
CA LEU A 315 1.07 9.10 0.77
C LEU A 315 1.74 8.54 -0.50
N VAL A 316 0.97 7.87 -1.37
CA VAL A 316 1.51 7.31 -2.63
C VAL A 316 1.93 8.43 -3.58
N SER A 317 1.14 9.51 -3.71
CA SER A 317 1.51 10.67 -4.52
C SER A 317 2.71 11.44 -3.98
N LEU A 318 2.92 11.46 -2.65
CA LEU A 318 4.13 12.01 -2.04
C LEU A 318 5.38 11.20 -2.45
N VAL A 319 5.31 9.87 -2.40
CA VAL A 319 6.40 9.00 -2.89
C VAL A 319 6.67 9.25 -4.36
N GLU A 320 5.63 9.21 -5.20
CA GLU A 320 5.74 9.44 -6.65
C GLU A 320 6.42 10.78 -6.97
N LEU A 321 6.01 11.86 -6.28
CA LEU A 321 6.60 13.19 -6.44
C LEU A 321 8.09 13.22 -6.05
N LYS A 322 8.46 12.62 -4.91
CA LYS A 322 9.85 12.54 -4.44
C LYS A 322 10.71 11.67 -5.36
N SER A 323 10.19 10.55 -5.86
CA SER A 323 10.86 9.67 -6.83
C SER A 323 11.09 10.32 -8.19
N CYS A 324 10.16 11.19 -8.64
CA CYS A 324 10.27 11.89 -9.92
C CYS A 324 11.05 13.22 -9.83
N SER A 325 11.54 13.61 -8.64
CA SER A 325 12.13 14.93 -8.42
C SER A 325 13.54 15.04 -9.05
N PRO A 326 13.82 16.07 -9.87
CA PRO A 326 15.12 16.22 -10.52
C PRO A 326 16.21 16.61 -9.51
N ILE A 327 17.29 15.82 -9.46
CA ILE A 327 18.40 15.99 -8.52
C ILE A 327 19.63 16.73 -9.09
N SER A 328 19.58 17.17 -10.35
CA SER A 328 20.71 17.83 -11.01
C SER A 328 21.03 19.19 -10.37
N ASN A 329 22.33 19.45 -10.17
CA ASN A 329 22.86 20.70 -9.60
C ASN A 329 22.36 21.06 -8.18
N LEU A 330 21.88 20.08 -7.41
CA LEU A 330 21.49 20.26 -6.01
C LEU A 330 22.66 19.95 -5.06
N SER A 331 22.69 20.62 -3.89
CA SER A 331 23.57 20.23 -2.78
C SER A 331 23.05 18.96 -2.10
N LYS A 332 23.89 18.26 -1.33
CA LYS A 332 23.50 17.01 -0.64
C LYS A 332 22.24 17.16 0.20
N GLU A 333 22.10 18.28 0.91
CA GLU A 333 20.96 18.61 1.76
C GLU A 333 19.69 18.84 0.93
N LYS A 334 19.84 19.49 -0.23
CA LYS A 334 18.73 19.71 -1.17
C LYS A 334 18.30 18.42 -1.87
N ILE A 335 19.25 17.52 -2.20
CA ILE A 335 18.92 16.17 -2.71
C ILE A 335 18.14 15.41 -1.64
N GLU A 336 18.60 15.41 -0.39
CA GLU A 336 17.92 14.71 0.70
C GLU A 336 16.49 15.23 0.95
N LEU A 337 16.27 16.54 0.86
CA LEU A 337 14.92 17.13 0.94
C LEU A 337 14.04 16.84 -0.31
N ALA A 338 14.65 16.70 -1.48
CA ALA A 338 13.96 16.45 -2.74
C ALA A 338 13.55 14.98 -2.94
N THR A 339 14.36 14.02 -2.49
CA THR A 339 14.11 12.58 -2.71
C THR A 339 13.75 11.79 -1.44
N GLY A 340 14.13 12.29 -0.27
CA GLY A 340 13.81 11.66 1.00
C GLY A 340 12.45 12.08 1.53
N ILE A 341 11.66 11.12 1.98
CA ILE A 341 10.46 11.32 2.80
C ILE A 341 10.90 11.37 4.25
N GLY A 342 10.68 12.50 4.91
CA GLY A 342 10.94 12.67 6.34
C GLY A 342 9.65 12.81 7.15
N LEU A 343 9.82 12.87 8.48
CA LEU A 343 8.73 13.14 9.43
C LEU A 343 7.87 14.34 9.03
N ASP A 344 8.49 15.46 8.66
CA ASP A 344 7.76 16.70 8.28
C ASP A 344 6.91 16.54 7.01
N ASP A 345 7.22 15.59 6.13
CA ASP A 345 6.38 15.31 4.95
C ASP A 345 5.17 14.46 5.35
N LEU A 346 5.36 13.47 6.22
CA LEU A 346 4.29 12.62 6.74
C LEU A 346 3.30 13.39 7.62
N LEU A 347 3.80 14.26 8.51
CA LEU A 347 2.94 15.06 9.37
C LEU A 347 2.09 16.04 8.54
N LYS A 348 2.59 16.59 7.43
CA LYS A 348 1.77 17.37 6.48
C LYS A 348 0.66 16.53 5.86
N VAL A 349 0.96 15.31 5.39
CA VAL A 349 -0.04 14.40 4.81
C VAL A 349 -1.10 14.00 5.84
N LEU A 350 -0.72 13.81 7.11
CA LEU A 350 -1.64 13.53 8.21
C LEU A 350 -2.32 14.79 8.80
N SER A 351 -2.00 15.99 8.30
CA SER A 351 -2.46 17.28 8.84
C SER A 351 -2.14 17.51 10.33
N ILE A 352 -0.97 17.06 10.79
CA ILE A 352 -0.44 17.19 12.14
C ILE A 352 0.66 18.26 12.19
N SER A 353 0.72 19.06 13.25
CA SER A 353 1.81 20.03 13.47
C SER A 353 3.10 19.35 13.98
N THR A 354 4.24 19.64 13.33
CA THR A 354 5.58 19.17 13.75
C THR A 354 5.92 19.58 15.19
N THR A 355 5.61 20.82 15.59
CA THR A 355 5.90 21.31 16.94
C THR A 355 5.06 20.56 17.98
N VAL A 356 3.79 20.31 17.67
CA VAL A 356 2.88 19.53 18.52
C VAL A 356 3.40 18.09 18.67
N TYR A 357 3.81 17.45 17.56
CA TYR A 357 4.40 16.10 17.57
C TYR A 357 5.66 16.02 18.46
N LYS A 358 6.62 16.94 18.27
CA LYS A 358 7.90 16.95 19.02
C LYS A 358 7.70 17.18 20.52
N ASN A 359 6.91 18.20 20.89
CA ASN A 359 6.61 18.51 22.29
C ASN A 359 6.02 17.31 23.06
N LEU A 360 5.27 16.45 22.37
CA LEU A 360 4.66 15.26 22.98
C LEU A 360 5.64 14.08 23.05
N LEU A 361 6.53 13.89 22.07
CA LEU A 361 7.65 12.93 22.18
C LEU A 361 8.60 13.28 23.33
N ASP A 362 8.95 14.55 23.49
CA ASP A 362 9.84 15.04 24.55
C ASP A 362 9.22 14.82 25.96
N GLY A 363 7.89 14.66 26.05
CA GLY A 363 7.18 14.27 27.27
C GLY A 363 7.36 12.80 27.71
N GLY A 364 8.10 12.01 26.92
CA GLY A 364 8.49 10.62 27.21
C GLY A 364 7.37 9.59 27.02
N ASP A 365 6.31 9.93 26.29
CA ASP A 365 5.15 9.06 26.06
C ASP A 365 5.11 8.57 24.60
N PRO A 366 5.32 7.27 24.31
CA PRO A 366 5.17 6.73 22.95
C PRO A 366 3.76 6.90 22.36
N ALA A 367 2.72 7.09 23.19
CA ALA A 367 1.37 7.40 22.74
C ALA A 367 1.16 8.90 22.43
N ALA A 368 2.20 9.74 22.57
CA ALA A 368 2.26 11.16 22.21
C ALA A 368 1.42 11.54 20.97
N ILE A 369 1.55 10.75 19.92
CA ILE A 369 1.05 11.05 18.58
C ILE A 369 -0.47 10.89 18.50
N LYS A 370 -1.02 9.95 19.28
CA LYS A 370 -2.45 9.82 19.53
C LYS A 370 -3.02 11.09 20.09
N VAL A 371 -2.37 11.56 21.15
CA VAL A 371 -2.76 12.76 21.88
C VAL A 371 -2.68 13.98 20.98
N ALA A 372 -1.58 14.13 20.24
CA ALA A 372 -1.33 15.19 19.27
C ALA A 372 -2.50 15.33 18.29
N SER A 373 -2.77 14.26 17.54
CA SER A 373 -3.77 14.27 16.48
C SER A 373 -5.20 14.36 17.00
N ILE A 374 -5.54 13.64 18.08
CA ILE A 374 -6.87 13.75 18.69
C ILE A 374 -7.13 15.16 19.21
N LEU A 375 -6.16 15.76 19.91
CA LEU A 375 -6.31 17.11 20.46
C LEU A 375 -6.40 18.14 19.34
N GLN A 376 -5.50 18.09 18.35
CA GLN A 376 -5.52 18.97 17.18
C GLN A 376 -6.85 18.86 16.42
N ARG A 377 -7.34 17.65 16.13
CA ARG A 377 -8.62 17.42 15.44
C ARG A 377 -9.82 17.93 16.26
N LYS A 378 -9.88 17.65 17.57
CA LYS A 378 -11.00 18.10 18.41
C LYS A 378 -11.03 19.61 18.59
N LEU A 379 -9.88 20.25 18.80
CA LEU A 379 -9.79 21.70 18.95
C LEU A 379 -10.01 22.42 17.60
N LYS A 380 -9.50 21.91 16.49
CA LYS A 380 -9.74 22.48 15.14
C LYS A 380 -11.23 22.40 14.77
N ASN A 381 -11.91 21.31 15.08
CA ASN A 381 -13.37 21.19 14.92
C ASN A 381 -14.14 22.13 15.86
N ALA A 382 -13.57 22.49 17.02
CA ALA A 382 -14.09 23.50 17.93
C ALA A 382 -13.77 24.97 17.51
N GLY A 383 -13.13 25.16 16.35
CA GLY A 383 -12.76 26.48 15.83
C GLY A 383 -11.43 27.05 16.34
N ALA A 384 -10.58 26.24 17.00
CA ALA A 384 -9.27 26.69 17.46
C ALA A 384 -8.30 26.98 16.31
N SER A 385 -7.52 28.04 16.43
CA SER A 385 -6.38 28.31 15.55
C SER A 385 -5.19 27.41 15.89
N GLU A 386 -4.27 27.21 14.93
CA GLU A 386 -3.07 26.38 15.14
C GLU A 386 -2.21 26.86 16.34
N SER A 387 -2.17 28.17 16.61
CA SER A 387 -1.49 28.73 17.81
C SER A 387 -2.16 28.34 19.14
N MET A 388 -3.50 28.29 19.15
CA MET A 388 -4.25 27.82 20.32
C MET A 388 -4.09 26.31 20.52
N ILE A 389 -4.02 25.54 19.42
CA ILE A 389 -3.75 24.10 19.44
C ILE A 389 -2.34 23.81 19.98
N GLU A 390 -1.33 24.57 19.56
CA GLU A 390 0.03 24.45 20.09
C GLU A 390 0.08 24.75 21.60
N THR A 391 -0.62 25.81 22.02
CA THR A 391 -0.74 26.19 23.43
C THR A 391 -1.42 25.12 24.27
N ALA A 392 -2.54 24.58 23.80
CA ALA A 392 -3.24 23.45 24.43
C ALA A 392 -2.38 22.16 24.49
N SER A 393 -1.53 21.93 23.48
CA SER A 393 -0.61 20.79 23.46
C SER A 393 0.49 20.94 24.50
N ARG A 394 1.11 22.13 24.62
CA ARG A 394 2.08 22.43 25.69
C ARG A 394 1.42 22.31 27.08
N ALA A 395 0.22 22.86 27.24
CA ALA A 395 -0.58 22.74 28.46
C ALA A 395 -0.81 21.27 28.85
N LYS A 396 -1.20 20.40 27.91
CA LYS A 396 -1.38 18.96 28.17
C LYS A 396 -0.08 18.29 28.64
N VAL A 397 1.05 18.58 28.00
CA VAL A 397 2.36 18.03 28.42
C VAL A 397 2.70 18.47 29.84
N SER A 398 2.53 19.76 30.15
CA SER A 398 2.72 20.30 31.51
C SER A 398 1.82 19.63 32.53
N TRP A 399 0.55 19.38 32.18
CA TRP A 399 -0.40 18.67 33.03
C TRP A 399 0.02 17.22 33.30
N ASP A 400 0.48 16.47 32.32
CA ASP A 400 0.93 15.09 32.54
C ASP A 400 2.16 15.02 33.45
N VAL A 401 3.11 15.94 33.25
CA VAL A 401 4.30 16.08 34.12
C VAL A 401 3.89 16.45 35.54
N TRP A 402 2.98 17.41 35.70
CA TRP A 402 2.41 17.78 36.99
C TRP A 402 1.68 16.61 37.66
N LEU A 403 0.82 15.90 36.92
CA LEU A 403 0.00 14.80 37.45
C LEU A 403 0.84 13.62 37.94
N ARG A 404 1.97 13.33 37.29
CA ARG A 404 2.95 12.34 37.77
C ARG A 404 3.48 12.70 39.17
N THR A 405 3.80 13.96 39.41
CA THR A 405 4.27 14.47 40.72
C THR A 405 3.12 14.58 41.74
N ALA A 406 1.97 15.07 41.31
CA ALA A 406 0.79 15.31 42.15
C ALA A 406 0.28 14.03 42.82
N ARG A 407 0.32 12.89 42.12
CA ARG A 407 -0.02 11.55 42.66
C ARG A 407 0.78 11.13 43.90
N HIS A 408 1.95 11.71 44.11
CA HIS A 408 2.82 11.44 45.25
C HIS A 408 2.83 12.58 46.28
N THR A 409 2.19 13.70 45.98
CA THR A 409 2.20 14.93 46.81
C THR A 409 0.86 15.21 47.48
N PHE A 410 -0.26 14.87 46.84
CA PHE A 410 -1.61 15.17 47.32
C PHE A 410 -2.37 13.90 47.75
N PRO A 411 -3.39 14.01 48.63
CA PRO A 411 -4.25 12.89 48.98
C PRO A 411 -4.96 12.30 47.76
N GLU A 412 -4.87 10.98 47.60
CA GLU A 412 -5.44 10.23 46.45
C GLU A 412 -6.93 10.53 46.23
N PHE A 413 -7.73 10.54 47.30
CA PHE A 413 -9.16 10.84 47.23
C PHE A 413 -9.48 12.25 46.70
N ASP A 414 -8.74 13.27 47.16
CA ASP A 414 -8.92 14.64 46.66
C ASP A 414 -8.49 14.74 45.18
N LEU A 415 -7.43 14.02 44.79
CA LEU A 415 -6.93 14.03 43.41
C LEU A 415 -7.93 13.35 42.44
N GLU A 416 -8.52 12.22 42.84
CA GLU A 416 -9.57 11.55 42.05
C GLU A 416 -10.86 12.40 41.95
N LEU A 417 -11.21 13.16 42.99
CA LEU A 417 -12.29 14.15 42.91
C LEU A 417 -11.98 15.23 41.86
N LEU A 418 -10.76 15.77 41.84
CA LEU A 418 -10.35 16.77 40.83
C LEU A 418 -10.41 16.19 39.41
N LEU A 419 -9.87 14.98 39.21
CA LEU A 419 -9.90 14.29 37.93
C LEU A 419 -11.33 14.01 37.43
N THR A 420 -12.24 13.64 38.35
CA THR A 420 -13.65 13.39 38.07
C THR A 420 -14.40 14.67 37.69
N GLU A 421 -14.12 15.78 38.36
CA GLU A 421 -14.73 17.08 38.08
C GLU A 421 -14.29 17.63 36.71
N ILE A 422 -13.00 17.52 36.37
CA ILE A 422 -12.47 17.82 35.02
C ILE A 422 -13.17 16.95 33.97
N ASP A 423 -13.26 15.63 34.19
CA ASP A 423 -13.86 14.71 33.23
C ASP A 423 -15.37 14.93 33.05
N THR A 424 -16.06 15.38 34.09
CA THR A 424 -17.50 15.73 34.05
C THR A 424 -17.74 17.04 33.31
N ARG A 425 -16.95 18.09 33.58
CA ARG A 425 -17.04 19.37 32.86
C ARG A 425 -16.69 19.23 31.39
N CYS A 426 -15.63 18.47 31.08
CA CYS A 426 -15.27 18.13 29.70
C CYS A 426 -16.39 17.39 28.97
N LYS A 427 -17.08 16.44 29.63
CA LYS A 427 -18.25 15.76 29.05
C LYS A 427 -19.37 16.74 28.69
N ALA A 428 -19.71 17.64 29.60
CA ALA A 428 -20.76 18.63 29.39
C ALA A 428 -20.43 19.54 28.20
N TRP A 429 -19.18 20.01 28.10
CA TRP A 429 -18.68 20.81 26.99
C TRP A 429 -18.75 20.10 25.63
N ILE A 430 -18.37 18.81 25.57
CA ILE A 430 -18.49 18.02 24.33
C ILE A 430 -19.97 17.86 23.92
N LEU A 431 -20.86 17.65 24.89
CA LEU A 431 -22.31 17.50 24.65
C LEU A 431 -23.00 18.81 24.26
N SER A 432 -22.49 19.98 24.66
CA SER A 432 -23.01 21.30 24.26
C SER A 432 -22.51 21.78 22.89
N GLY A 433 -21.85 20.91 22.10
CA GLY A 433 -21.35 21.23 20.77
C GLY A 433 -19.87 21.64 20.73
N GLY A 434 -19.19 21.71 21.87
CA GLY A 434 -17.73 21.90 21.92
C GLY A 434 -17.23 23.27 21.49
N VAL A 435 -17.95 24.36 21.76
CA VAL A 435 -17.52 25.72 21.41
C VAL A 435 -16.36 26.16 22.30
N LEU A 436 -15.28 26.68 21.72
CA LEU A 436 -14.03 26.95 22.45
C LEU A 436 -14.15 28.02 23.56
N SER A 437 -15.06 28.98 23.43
CA SER A 437 -15.38 29.97 24.49
C SER A 437 -15.84 29.30 25.77
N ASP A 438 -16.67 28.26 25.64
CA ASP A 438 -17.32 27.59 26.76
C ASP A 438 -16.32 26.73 27.54
N LEU A 439 -15.24 26.28 26.87
CA LEU A 439 -14.14 25.57 27.51
C LEU A 439 -13.37 26.48 28.48
N GLY A 440 -13.11 27.73 28.08
CA GLY A 440 -12.48 28.74 28.94
C GLY A 440 -13.30 28.98 30.20
N THR A 441 -14.59 29.28 30.06
CA THR A 441 -15.52 29.46 31.19
C THR A 441 -15.54 28.23 32.13
N LYS A 442 -15.47 27.01 31.58
CA LYS A 442 -15.46 25.77 32.39
C LYS A 442 -14.15 25.54 33.15
N ILE A 443 -13.03 26.05 32.63
CA ILE A 443 -11.73 26.07 33.31
C ILE A 443 -11.75 27.09 34.46
N ASP A 444 -12.19 28.32 34.19
CA ASP A 444 -12.27 29.40 35.19
C ASP A 444 -13.20 29.03 36.35
N GLU A 445 -14.41 28.52 36.04
CA GLU A 445 -15.32 27.99 37.05
C GLU A 445 -14.64 26.94 37.95
N LEU A 446 -13.87 26.01 37.37
CA LEU A 446 -13.21 24.96 38.14
C LEU A 446 -12.10 25.53 39.04
N LEU A 447 -11.27 26.45 38.51
CA LEU A 447 -10.16 27.07 39.25
C LEU A 447 -10.64 27.82 40.51
N THR A 448 -11.84 28.42 40.46
CA THR A 448 -12.40 29.13 41.63
C THR A 448 -12.87 28.21 42.76
N THR A 449 -13.07 26.91 42.51
CA THR A 449 -13.61 25.95 43.49
C THR A 449 -12.69 25.75 44.70
N ALA A 450 -13.29 25.42 45.84
CA ALA A 450 -12.54 25.03 47.04
C ALA A 450 -11.70 23.76 46.84
N LEU A 451 -12.08 22.90 45.89
CA LEU A 451 -11.33 21.69 45.53
C LEU A 451 -10.04 22.05 44.77
N ALA A 452 -10.12 22.84 43.69
CA ALA A 452 -8.95 23.25 42.92
C ALA A 452 -7.90 23.98 43.78
N LYS A 453 -8.34 24.83 44.73
CA LYS A 453 -7.46 25.55 45.66
C LYS A 453 -6.59 24.66 46.55
N LYS A 454 -6.95 23.38 46.75
CA LYS A 454 -6.10 22.41 47.48
C LYS A 454 -4.80 22.05 46.73
N PHE A 455 -4.79 22.24 45.42
CA PHE A 455 -3.70 21.85 44.54
C PHE A 455 -2.90 23.10 44.16
N GLN A 456 -1.71 23.27 44.72
CA GLN A 456 -0.78 24.33 44.31
C GLN A 456 0.42 23.69 43.59
N PRO A 457 0.90 24.24 42.46
CA PRO A 457 0.49 25.49 41.82
C PRO A 457 -0.52 25.26 40.67
N LEU A 458 -1.73 24.77 40.94
CA LEU A 458 -2.72 24.57 39.88
C LEU A 458 -3.24 25.93 39.35
N ASP A 459 -3.00 26.19 38.06
CA ASP A 459 -3.37 27.42 37.37
C ASP A 459 -4.24 27.14 36.12
N VAL A 460 -4.54 28.19 35.35
CA VAL A 460 -5.36 28.12 34.13
C VAL A 460 -4.70 27.22 33.07
N ASP A 461 -3.38 27.30 32.90
CA ASP A 461 -2.66 26.55 31.87
C ASP A 461 -2.57 25.05 32.23
N LEU A 462 -2.32 24.71 33.50
CA LEU A 462 -2.38 23.33 33.97
C LEU A 462 -3.80 22.76 33.87
N LEU A 463 -4.83 23.52 34.28
CA LEU A 463 -6.22 23.06 34.12
C LEU A 463 -6.60 22.89 32.65
N LEU A 464 -6.21 23.80 31.76
CA LEU A 464 -6.38 23.63 30.31
C LEU A 464 -5.75 22.30 29.86
N GLY A 465 -4.54 21.99 30.34
CA GLY A 465 -3.89 20.71 30.11
C GLY A 465 -4.70 19.50 30.61
N GLY A 466 -5.31 19.60 31.79
CA GLY A 466 -6.19 18.57 32.35
C GLY A 466 -7.47 18.36 31.53
N PHE A 467 -8.10 19.43 31.07
CA PHE A 467 -9.21 19.35 30.12
C PHE A 467 -8.76 18.72 28.80
N CYS A 468 -7.60 19.08 28.26
CA CYS A 468 -7.04 18.47 27.05
C CYS A 468 -6.78 16.96 27.23
N ALA A 469 -6.26 16.55 28.39
CA ALA A 469 -6.08 15.14 28.74
C ALA A 469 -7.43 14.39 28.86
N SER A 470 -8.50 15.03 29.35
CA SER A 470 -9.86 14.46 29.34
C SER A 470 -10.45 14.36 27.92
N ILE A 471 -10.31 15.40 27.08
CA ILE A 471 -10.74 15.39 25.67
C ILE A 471 -10.12 14.19 24.95
N VAL A 472 -8.81 14.00 25.10
CA VAL A 472 -8.06 12.89 24.47
C VAL A 472 -8.51 11.54 25.02
N ARG A 473 -8.64 11.41 26.35
CA ARG A 473 -9.11 10.17 27.01
C ARG A 473 -10.52 9.78 26.54
N ARG A 474 -11.40 10.74 26.33
CA ARG A 474 -12.80 10.54 25.88
C ARG A 474 -12.92 10.22 24.40
N ALA A 475 -12.00 10.69 23.57
CA ALA A 475 -11.92 10.35 22.15
C ALA A 475 -11.06 9.11 21.85
N SER A 476 -10.47 8.50 22.90
CA SER A 476 -9.71 7.24 22.85
C SER A 476 -10.50 6.04 23.39
N ARG A 477 -11.78 6.23 23.70
CA ARG A 477 -12.76 5.25 24.18
C ARG A 477 -13.90 5.13 23.17
#